data_AF-A0A2D7ZI41-F1
#
_entry.id   AF-A0A2D7ZI41-F1
#
_cell.length_a   1.000
_cell.length_b   1.000
_cell.length_c   1.000
_cell.angle_alpha   90.00
_cell.angle_beta   90.00
_cell.angle_gamma   90.00
#
_symmetry.space_group_name_H-M   'P 1'
#
loop_
_entity.id
_entity.type
_entity.pdbx_description
1 polymer ?
#
loop_
_entity_poly.entity_id
_entity_poly.type
_entity_poly.pdbx_seq_one_letter_code
_entity_poly.pdbx_strand_id
1 'polypeptide(L)'
;MFKRLETIWQADPYVAGTTGRDGTAPLTLEEQHDWVASIQLPAQVPAEVVRSFDTARNAFLYAWFSYDLSALAEGQAFRTVELALRLRLGARAHPKDTFAPLMEKAVADGFLKELAGGPPLALGLRMMRNDRAHPSSTVLSPALTLQTLELCAAVISQLYASP
;
A
#
# COMPACT_ATOMS: atom_id res chain seq x y z
N MET A 1 12.79 9.52 -13.02
CA MET A 1 13.56 10.54 -13.80
C MET A 1 13.39 11.90 -13.14
N PHE A 2 14.46 12.68 -12.91
CA PHE A 2 14.29 14.02 -12.33
C PHE A 2 13.67 14.97 -13.35
N LYS A 3 12.52 15.56 -13.02
CA LYS A 3 11.75 16.39 -13.95
C LYS A 3 12.23 17.83 -13.93
N ARG A 4 12.15 18.48 -15.10
CA ARG A 4 12.40 19.92 -15.22
C ARG A 4 11.18 20.70 -14.76
N LEU A 5 11.40 21.96 -14.35
CA LEU A 5 10.34 22.83 -13.85
C LEU A 5 9.19 22.98 -14.85
N GLU A 6 9.49 23.03 -16.15
CA GLU A 6 8.50 23.28 -17.21
C GLU A 6 7.62 22.06 -17.53
N THR A 7 7.96 20.88 -17.01
CA THR A 7 7.25 19.63 -17.30
C THR A 7 6.84 18.88 -16.03
N ILE A 8 7.04 19.46 -14.85
CA ILE A 8 6.77 18.80 -13.56
C ILE A 8 5.29 18.44 -13.39
N TRP A 9 4.40 19.27 -13.94
CA TRP A 9 2.94 19.07 -13.92
C TRP A 9 2.41 18.15 -15.02
N GLN A 10 3.25 17.65 -15.92
CA GLN A 10 2.83 16.68 -16.93
C GLN A 10 2.80 15.28 -16.31
N ALA A 11 2.01 14.35 -16.85
CA ALA A 11 2.09 12.95 -16.45
C ALA A 11 3.50 12.39 -16.68
N ASP A 12 3.93 11.47 -15.84
CA ASP A 12 5.13 10.67 -16.10
C ASP A 12 4.89 9.78 -17.34
N PRO A 13 5.87 9.60 -18.25
CA PRO A 13 5.71 8.73 -19.43
C PRO A 13 5.25 7.30 -19.11
N TYR A 14 5.68 6.73 -17.97
CA TYR A 14 5.26 5.39 -17.56
C TYR A 14 3.81 5.35 -17.08
N VAL A 15 3.30 6.45 -16.54
CA VAL A 15 1.90 6.56 -16.12
C VAL A 15 1.00 6.92 -17.31
N ALA A 16 1.45 7.82 -18.19
CA ALA A 16 0.70 8.23 -19.37
C ALA A 16 0.36 7.07 -20.32
N GLY A 17 1.17 6.00 -20.32
CA GLY A 17 0.92 4.77 -21.08
C GLY A 17 -0.04 3.78 -20.41
N THR A 18 -0.51 4.07 -19.20
CA THR A 18 -1.45 3.21 -18.45
C THR A 18 -2.88 3.52 -18.90
N THR A 19 -3.67 2.48 -19.17
CA THR A 19 -5.09 2.63 -19.48
C THR A 19 -5.92 2.86 -18.22
N GLY A 20 -6.92 3.74 -18.32
CA GLY A 20 -7.90 4.01 -17.29
C GLY A 20 -8.84 2.83 -17.03
N ARG A 21 -9.84 3.05 -16.17
CA ARG A 21 -10.71 1.98 -15.63
C ARG A 21 -11.50 1.23 -16.69
N ASP A 22 -11.92 1.92 -17.73
CA ASP A 22 -12.69 1.35 -18.82
C ASP A 22 -11.84 0.58 -19.83
N GLY A 23 -10.50 0.67 -19.73
CA GLY A 23 -9.56 0.02 -20.65
C GLY A 23 -9.55 0.61 -22.06
N THR A 24 -10.26 1.72 -22.29
CA THR A 24 -10.45 2.32 -23.62
C THR A 24 -9.71 3.65 -23.78
N ALA A 25 -9.46 4.37 -22.68
CA ALA A 25 -8.73 5.63 -22.68
C ALA A 25 -7.46 5.55 -21.80
N PRO A 26 -6.47 6.45 -22.00
CA PRO A 26 -5.40 6.65 -21.04
C PRO A 26 -5.97 7.04 -19.68
N LEU A 27 -5.35 6.56 -18.61
CA LEU A 27 -5.64 6.97 -17.24
C LEU A 27 -5.59 8.50 -17.16
N THR A 28 -6.45 9.12 -16.36
CA THR A 28 -6.39 10.56 -16.04
C THR A 28 -5.96 10.80 -14.60
N LEU A 29 -5.55 12.03 -14.29
CA LEU A 29 -5.23 12.40 -12.89
C LEU A 29 -6.47 12.31 -12.01
N GLU A 30 -7.63 12.69 -12.54
CA GLU A 30 -8.93 12.60 -11.88
C GLU A 30 -9.28 11.15 -11.55
N GLU A 31 -9.12 10.22 -12.51
CA GLU A 31 -9.34 8.80 -12.27
C GLU A 31 -8.36 8.22 -11.23
N GLN A 32 -7.07 8.58 -11.31
CA GLN A 32 -6.09 8.16 -10.31
C GLN A 32 -6.44 8.70 -8.92
N HIS A 33 -6.84 9.97 -8.83
CA HIS A 33 -7.30 10.55 -7.58
C HIS A 33 -8.49 9.79 -7.02
N ASP A 34 -9.51 9.50 -7.83
CA ASP A 34 -10.73 8.82 -7.39
C ASP A 34 -10.44 7.39 -6.90
N TRP A 35 -9.55 6.66 -7.59
CA TRP A 35 -9.07 5.36 -7.13
C TRP A 35 -8.39 5.47 -5.76
N VAL A 36 -7.44 6.39 -5.59
CA VAL A 36 -6.72 6.56 -4.31
C VAL A 36 -7.65 7.01 -3.19
N ALA A 37 -8.57 7.93 -3.48
CA ALA A 37 -9.55 8.46 -2.52
C ALA A 37 -10.54 7.39 -2.03
N SER A 38 -10.84 6.40 -2.88
CA SER A 38 -11.71 5.27 -2.54
C SER A 38 -11.09 4.30 -1.52
N ILE A 39 -9.75 4.28 -1.41
CA ILE A 39 -9.05 3.46 -0.42
C ILE A 39 -9.09 4.19 0.91
N GLN A 40 -10.08 3.86 1.73
CA GLN A 40 -10.29 4.46 3.04
C GLN A 40 -10.06 3.45 4.17
N LEU A 41 -9.49 3.93 5.27
CA LEU A 41 -9.37 3.16 6.50
C LEU A 41 -10.60 3.40 7.39
N PRO A 42 -11.10 2.37 8.11
CA PRO A 42 -12.22 2.52 9.03
C PRO A 42 -11.93 3.50 10.18
N ALA A 43 -12.98 4.10 10.74
CA ALA A 43 -12.88 5.09 11.82
C ALA A 43 -12.27 4.53 13.12
N GLN A 44 -12.26 3.21 13.30
CA GLN A 44 -11.68 2.52 14.45
C GLN A 44 -10.15 2.44 14.40
N VAL A 45 -9.54 2.72 13.25
CA VAL A 45 -8.09 2.68 13.07
C VAL A 45 -7.44 3.89 13.77
N PRO A 46 -6.36 3.69 14.55
CA PRO A 46 -5.68 4.79 15.25
C PRO A 46 -5.22 5.91 14.31
N ALA A 47 -5.34 7.16 14.77
CA ALA A 47 -5.04 8.34 13.96
C ALA A 47 -3.60 8.38 13.40
N GLU A 48 -2.63 7.79 14.10
CA GLU A 48 -1.25 7.69 13.62
C GLU A 48 -1.08 6.69 12.46
N VAL A 49 -1.86 5.60 12.46
CA VAL A 49 -1.90 4.65 11.34
C VAL A 49 -2.57 5.30 10.14
N VAL A 50 -3.68 6.02 10.36
CA VAL A 50 -4.37 6.77 9.29
C VAL A 50 -3.43 7.79 8.65
N ARG A 51 -2.74 8.61 9.44
CA ARG A 51 -1.76 9.59 8.94
C ARG A 51 -0.62 8.92 8.17
N SER A 52 -0.12 7.80 8.66
CA SER A 52 0.93 7.03 7.98
C SER A 52 0.44 6.46 6.65
N PHE A 53 -0.81 6.00 6.57
CA PHE A 53 -1.43 5.50 5.35
C PHE A 53 -1.72 6.61 4.35
N ASP A 54 -2.16 7.78 4.80
CA ASP A 54 -2.36 8.96 3.97
C ASP A 54 -1.07 9.41 3.30
N THR A 55 0.07 9.20 3.95
CA THR A 55 1.38 9.43 3.34
C THR A 55 1.61 8.49 2.16
N ALA A 56 1.22 7.21 2.26
CA ALA A 56 1.28 6.26 1.15
C ALA A 56 0.32 6.65 0.02
N ARG A 57 -0.93 7.02 0.35
CA ARG A 57 -1.93 7.48 -0.62
C ARG A 57 -1.45 8.71 -1.38
N ASN A 58 -0.94 9.72 -0.69
CA ASN A 58 -0.39 10.92 -1.31
C ASN A 58 0.83 10.59 -2.17
N ALA A 59 1.76 9.76 -1.70
CA ALA A 59 2.90 9.34 -2.52
C ALA A 59 2.46 8.68 -3.83
N PHE A 60 1.45 7.81 -3.78
CA PHE A 60 0.93 7.18 -4.99
C PHE A 60 0.15 8.16 -5.88
N LEU A 61 -0.64 9.08 -5.30
CA LEU A 61 -1.30 10.14 -6.07
C LEU A 61 -0.27 10.97 -6.85
N TYR A 62 0.82 11.39 -6.20
CA TYR A 62 1.90 12.13 -6.86
C TYR A 62 2.74 11.27 -7.80
N ALA A 63 2.65 9.94 -7.73
CA ALA A 63 3.30 9.06 -8.69
C ALA A 63 2.79 9.26 -10.12
N TRP A 64 1.59 9.86 -10.28
CA TRP A 64 1.11 10.37 -11.56
C TRP A 64 2.14 11.28 -12.26
N PHE A 65 2.79 12.16 -11.50
CA PHE A 65 3.79 13.08 -12.04
C PHE A 65 5.18 12.46 -12.07
N SER A 66 5.51 11.56 -11.14
CA SER A 66 6.83 10.92 -11.04
C SER A 66 6.67 9.47 -10.64
N TYR A 67 6.80 8.59 -11.63
CA TYR A 67 6.52 7.16 -11.49
C TYR A 67 7.27 6.48 -10.33
N ASP A 68 8.51 6.91 -10.06
CA ASP A 68 9.38 6.41 -8.99
C ASP A 68 8.72 6.51 -7.58
N LEU A 69 7.74 7.40 -7.41
CA LEU A 69 6.99 7.53 -6.15
C LEU A 69 6.06 6.35 -5.87
N SER A 70 5.74 5.52 -6.88
CA SER A 70 4.94 4.30 -6.70
C SER A 70 5.62 3.33 -5.73
N ALA A 71 6.93 3.11 -5.88
CA ALA A 71 7.70 2.24 -5.00
C ALA A 71 7.77 2.81 -3.56
N LEU A 72 7.85 4.14 -3.42
CA LEU A 72 7.80 4.80 -2.11
C LEU A 72 6.43 4.64 -1.44
N ALA A 73 5.35 4.74 -2.22
CA ALA A 73 4.00 4.55 -1.73
C ALA A 73 3.79 3.13 -1.18
N GLU A 74 4.22 2.10 -1.91
CA GLU A 74 4.13 0.72 -1.45
C GLU A 74 4.98 0.48 -0.20
N GLY A 75 6.23 0.95 -0.20
CA GLY A 75 7.11 0.87 0.96
C GLY A 75 6.49 1.52 2.21
N GLN A 76 5.84 2.67 2.03
CA GLN A 76 5.12 3.36 3.10
C GLN A 76 3.84 2.61 3.53
N ALA A 77 3.12 1.99 2.60
CA ALA A 77 1.95 1.16 2.92
C ALA A 77 2.35 -0.04 3.79
N PHE A 78 3.43 -0.76 3.44
CA PHE A 78 3.95 -1.86 4.26
C PHE A 78 4.39 -1.40 5.65
N ARG A 79 5.11 -0.26 5.75
CA ARG A 79 5.50 0.32 7.06
C ARG A 79 4.28 0.68 7.90
N THR A 80 3.20 1.13 7.25
CA THR A 80 1.94 1.44 7.93
C THR A 80 1.25 0.19 8.46
N VAL A 81 1.29 -0.93 7.72
CA VAL A 81 0.83 -2.23 8.22
C VAL A 81 1.65 -2.68 9.43
N GLU A 82 2.99 -2.53 9.42
CA GLU A 82 3.82 -2.85 10.59
C GLU A 82 3.47 -1.98 11.81
N LEU A 83 3.27 -0.68 11.60
CA LEU A 83 2.81 0.22 12.66
C LEU A 83 1.46 -0.24 13.23
N ALA A 84 0.50 -0.53 12.36
CA ALA A 84 -0.83 -1.01 12.73
C ALA A 84 -0.76 -2.30 13.56
N LEU A 85 0.05 -3.27 13.14
CA LEU A 85 0.28 -4.53 13.86
C LEU A 85 0.90 -4.30 15.22
N ARG A 86 1.93 -3.45 15.32
CA ARG A 86 2.61 -3.16 16.60
C ARG A 86 1.65 -2.53 17.60
N LEU A 87 0.84 -1.57 17.17
CA LEU A 87 -0.17 -0.93 18.02
C LEU A 87 -1.24 -1.93 18.46
N ARG A 88 -1.68 -2.79 17.54
CA ARG A 88 -2.72 -3.80 17.84
C ARG A 88 -2.23 -4.89 18.79
N LEU A 89 -0.99 -5.36 18.64
CA LEU A 89 -0.38 -6.41 19.46
C LEU A 89 0.14 -5.90 20.81
N GLY A 90 0.45 -4.60 20.92
CA GLY A 90 0.97 -4.00 22.15
C GLY A 90 2.22 -4.74 22.66
N ALA A 91 2.19 -5.18 23.93
CA ALA A 91 3.30 -5.88 24.57
C ALA A 91 3.72 -7.20 23.90
N ARG A 92 2.86 -7.79 23.04
CA ARG A 92 3.21 -9.00 22.28
C ARG A 92 4.12 -8.72 21.08
N ALA A 93 4.17 -7.48 20.59
CA ALA A 93 5.09 -7.07 19.54
C ALA A 93 6.48 -6.80 20.14
N HIS A 94 7.38 -7.77 20.01
CA HIS A 94 8.75 -7.62 20.48
C HIS A 94 9.48 -6.57 19.60
N PRO A 95 10.40 -5.76 20.16
CA PRO A 95 11.08 -4.71 19.38
C PRO A 95 11.80 -5.22 18.13
N LYS A 96 12.36 -6.44 18.19
CA LYS A 96 13.04 -7.10 17.06
C LYS A 96 12.11 -7.77 16.05
N ASP A 97 10.81 -7.85 16.34
CA ASP A 97 9.87 -8.44 15.38
C ASP A 97 9.81 -7.56 14.12
N THR A 98 9.95 -8.17 12.97
CA THR A 98 9.72 -7.52 11.67
C THR A 98 8.34 -7.91 11.14
N PHE A 99 8.00 -7.52 9.90
CA PHE A 99 6.73 -7.84 9.25
C PHE A 99 6.19 -9.26 9.51
N ALA A 100 6.98 -10.30 9.20
CA ALA A 100 6.50 -11.68 9.23
C ALA A 100 6.12 -12.18 10.65
N PRO A 101 6.98 -12.06 11.68
CA PRO A 101 6.60 -12.41 13.05
C PRO A 101 5.38 -11.64 13.58
N LEU A 102 5.22 -10.36 13.19
CA LEU A 102 4.05 -9.57 13.59
C LEU A 102 2.76 -10.10 12.96
N MET A 103 2.78 -10.45 11.66
CA MET A 103 1.63 -11.03 10.98
C MET A 103 1.24 -12.39 11.57
N GLU A 104 2.22 -13.28 11.82
CA GLU A 104 1.98 -14.59 12.43
C GLU A 104 1.31 -14.47 13.81
N LYS A 105 1.77 -13.52 14.64
CA LYS A 105 1.16 -13.23 15.93
C LYS A 105 -0.27 -12.71 15.81
N ALA A 106 -0.54 -11.82 14.84
CA ALA A 106 -1.88 -11.29 14.61
C ALA A 106 -2.86 -12.36 14.10
N VAL A 107 -2.41 -13.31 13.27
CA VAL A 107 -3.19 -14.49 12.87
C VAL A 107 -3.46 -15.39 14.08
N ALA A 108 -2.43 -15.68 14.88
CA ALA A 108 -2.58 -16.52 16.08
C ALA A 108 -3.56 -15.92 17.12
N ASP A 109 -3.64 -14.59 17.21
CA ASP A 109 -4.56 -13.87 18.09
C ASP A 109 -5.97 -13.68 17.47
N GLY A 110 -6.17 -14.17 16.23
CA GLY A 110 -7.47 -14.11 15.54
C GLY A 110 -7.82 -12.76 14.93
N PHE A 111 -6.88 -11.80 14.87
CA PHE A 111 -7.11 -10.47 14.28
C PHE A 111 -7.14 -10.48 12.75
N LEU A 112 -6.58 -11.51 12.12
CA LEU A 112 -6.57 -11.68 10.68
C LEU A 112 -7.23 -13.00 10.32
N LYS A 113 -8.23 -12.95 9.43
CA LYS A 113 -8.82 -14.17 8.86
C LYS A 113 -7.94 -14.62 7.69
N GLU A 114 -7.64 -15.92 7.61
CA GLU A 114 -7.03 -16.51 6.41
C GLU A 114 -7.86 -16.11 5.17
N LEU A 115 -7.22 -15.58 4.13
CA LEU A 115 -7.89 -15.36 2.85
C LEU A 115 -8.17 -16.74 2.24
N ALA A 116 -9.44 -17.11 2.12
CA ALA A 116 -9.81 -18.38 1.53
C ALA A 116 -9.29 -18.50 0.08
N GLY A 117 -8.56 -19.58 -0.22
CA GLY A 117 -8.25 -20.00 -1.60
C GLY A 117 -6.95 -19.46 -2.23
N GLY A 118 -6.04 -18.83 -1.46
CA GLY A 118 -4.72 -18.41 -1.93
C GLY A 118 -3.64 -18.61 -0.86
N PRO A 119 -2.35 -18.34 -1.14
CA PRO A 119 -1.35 -18.25 -0.08
C PRO A 119 -1.83 -17.24 0.98
N PRO A 120 -1.61 -17.49 2.29
CA PRO A 120 -2.12 -16.63 3.34
C PRO A 120 -1.79 -15.16 3.07
N LEU A 121 -2.72 -14.25 3.36
CA LEU A 121 -2.55 -12.80 3.19
C LEU A 121 -1.20 -12.28 3.71
N ALA A 122 -0.78 -12.82 4.85
CA ALA A 122 0.51 -12.59 5.46
C ALA A 122 1.70 -13.02 4.57
N LEU A 123 1.60 -14.19 3.95
CA LEU A 123 2.62 -14.73 3.07
C LEU A 123 2.73 -13.92 1.77
N GLY A 124 1.59 -13.55 1.16
CA GLY A 124 1.56 -12.71 -0.04
C GLY A 124 2.18 -11.33 0.19
N LEU A 125 1.77 -10.63 1.26
CA LEU A 125 2.35 -9.32 1.62
C LEU A 125 3.84 -9.43 1.97
N ARG A 126 4.26 -10.51 2.65
CA ARG A 126 5.68 -10.75 2.97
C ARG A 126 6.52 -10.91 1.71
N MET A 127 6.05 -11.69 0.74
CA MET A 127 6.76 -11.90 -0.53
C MET A 127 6.89 -10.57 -1.27
N MET A 128 5.78 -9.84 -1.43
CA MET A 128 5.78 -8.51 -2.07
C MET A 128 6.71 -7.54 -1.37
N ARG A 129 6.66 -7.46 -0.04
CA ARG A 129 7.53 -6.57 0.75
C ARG A 129 9.01 -6.93 0.59
N ASN A 130 9.34 -8.22 0.55
CA ASN A 130 10.71 -8.68 0.38
C ASN A 130 11.25 -8.40 -1.03
N ASP A 131 10.46 -8.66 -2.07
CA ASP A 131 10.83 -8.34 -3.45
C ASP A 131 11.07 -6.84 -3.63
N ARG A 132 10.27 -6.00 -2.96
CA ARG A 132 10.37 -4.54 -3.00
C ARG A 132 11.50 -3.97 -2.12
N ALA A 133 12.05 -4.75 -1.19
CA ALA A 133 13.19 -4.35 -0.37
C ALA A 133 14.53 -4.45 -1.12
N HIS A 134 14.56 -5.09 -2.29
CA HIS A 134 15.71 -5.18 -3.16
C HIS A 134 15.56 -4.22 -4.36
N PRO A 135 16.65 -3.58 -4.84
CA PRO A 135 16.60 -2.80 -6.07
C PRO A 135 16.16 -3.70 -7.22
N SER A 136 14.97 -3.46 -7.75
CA SER A 136 14.42 -4.21 -8.87
C SER A 136 14.31 -3.31 -10.09
N SER A 137 14.65 -3.85 -11.26
CA SER A 137 14.37 -3.22 -12.56
C SER A 137 12.92 -3.44 -12.99
N THR A 138 12.09 -4.07 -12.17
CA THR A 138 10.66 -4.29 -12.45
C THR A 138 9.93 -2.96 -12.53
N VAL A 139 9.37 -2.69 -13.71
CA VAL A 139 8.36 -1.63 -13.88
C VAL A 139 7.09 -2.11 -13.17
N LEU A 140 6.82 -1.57 -11.99
CA LEU A 140 5.52 -1.55 -11.33
C LEU A 140 4.45 -0.98 -12.26
N SER A 141 3.43 -1.75 -12.61
CA SER A 141 2.23 -1.13 -13.17
C SER A 141 1.54 -0.31 -12.07
N PRO A 142 1.03 0.90 -12.34
CA PRO A 142 0.19 1.64 -11.40
C PRO A 142 -0.96 0.78 -10.84
N ALA A 143 -1.50 -0.15 -11.64
CA ALA A 143 -2.53 -1.08 -11.19
C ALA A 143 -2.03 -2.03 -10.08
N LEU A 144 -0.79 -2.50 -10.15
CA LEU A 144 -0.20 -3.36 -9.11
C LEU A 144 0.07 -2.59 -7.82
N THR A 145 0.49 -1.32 -7.94
CA THR A 145 0.66 -0.46 -6.77
C THR A 145 -0.68 -0.16 -6.11
N LEU A 146 -1.72 0.15 -6.89
CA LEU A 146 -3.08 0.32 -6.37
C LEU A 146 -3.55 -0.92 -5.60
N GLN A 147 -3.42 -2.11 -6.19
CA GLN A 147 -3.75 -3.39 -5.54
C GLN A 147 -2.97 -3.59 -4.23
N THR A 148 -1.70 -3.18 -4.18
CA THR A 148 -0.88 -3.25 -2.97
C THR A 148 -1.42 -2.34 -1.88
N LEU A 149 -1.82 -1.11 -2.22
CA LEU A 149 -2.45 -0.19 -1.27
C LEU A 149 -3.79 -0.73 -0.76
N GLU A 150 -4.63 -1.27 -1.65
CA GLU A 150 -5.90 -1.91 -1.29
C GLU A 150 -5.69 -3.09 -0.33
N LEU A 151 -4.69 -3.94 -0.61
CA LEU A 151 -4.35 -5.08 0.24
C LEU A 151 -3.88 -4.65 1.62
N CYS A 152 -3.02 -3.62 1.68
CA CYS A 152 -2.57 -3.04 2.95
C CYS A 152 -3.74 -2.44 3.73
N ALA A 153 -4.62 -1.69 3.06
CA ALA A 153 -5.83 -1.14 3.69
C ALA A 153 -6.75 -2.24 4.21
N ALA A 154 -6.93 -3.33 3.46
CA ALA A 154 -7.73 -4.47 3.87
C ALA A 154 -7.14 -5.16 5.12
N VAL A 155 -5.82 -5.35 5.19
CA VAL A 155 -5.16 -5.88 6.40
C VAL A 155 -5.37 -4.95 7.59
N ILE A 156 -5.09 -3.67 7.44
CA ILE A 156 -5.28 -2.69 8.52
C ILE A 156 -6.74 -2.71 8.97
N SER A 157 -7.68 -2.73 8.04
CA SER A 157 -9.11 -2.79 8.34
C SER A 157 -9.48 -4.05 9.11
N GLN A 158 -8.94 -5.23 8.75
CA GLN A 158 -9.19 -6.47 9.50
C GLN A 158 -8.63 -6.41 10.93
N LEU A 159 -7.42 -5.84 11.12
CA LEU A 159 -6.80 -5.72 12.45
C LEU A 159 -7.67 -4.94 13.43
N TYR A 160 -8.46 -3.97 12.93
CA TYR A 160 -9.31 -3.08 13.73
C TYR A 160 -10.81 -3.29 13.48
N ALA A 161 -11.19 -4.28 12.66
CA ALA A 161 -12.56 -4.78 12.63
C ALA A 161 -12.79 -5.42 14.00
N SER A 162 -13.75 -4.91 14.76
CA SER A 162 -14.03 -5.37 16.13
C SER A 162 -13.99 -6.89 16.26
N PRO A 163 -13.54 -7.44 17.41
CA PRO A 163 -14.04 -8.74 17.85
C PRO A 163 -15.57 -8.71 17.96
#